data_AF-A0A327JKU7-F1
#
_entry.id   AF-A0A327JKU7-F1
#
_cell.length_a   1.000
_cell.length_b   1.000
_cell.length_c   1.000
_cell.angle_alpha   90.00
_cell.angle_beta   90.00
_cell.angle_gamma   90.00
#
_symmetry.space_group_name_H-M   'P 1'
#
loop_
_entity.id
_entity.type
_entity.pdbx_description
1 polymer ?
#
loop_
_entity_poly.entity_id
_entity_poly.type
_entity_poly.pdbx_seq_one_letter_code
_entity_poly.pdbx_strand_id
1 'polypeptide(L)'
;MPALAGPAAVKGPACNNPGALGVARTVQIDTSGGPGFGFEHFKQFDFLQPGEVVLTFDDGPWLGNTPAVLKALEQECVKAVFFSIGKHATYYPDILRQVYEAGHSVGSHTWSHVDLSKKTPDEQKEEIEKGISAVKAAIGQPIAPFFRFPQLKHPAEAVAYLGDRNVAIFSTDLDSFDFKIRKPDQIVARVMDKLKKHGKGIVLMHDFQHGTALATPLLLAELKKGGYKVVHMVGTNGLQSMAQYDAMIAKNEKLPTAGSGRPISSVVRTIEQ
;
A
#
# COMPACT_ATOMS: atom_id res chain seq x y z
N MET A 1 20.58 -16.29 -19.30
CA MET A 1 19.35 -16.42 -18.48
C MET A 1 18.26 -15.67 -19.22
N PRO A 2 17.17 -16.31 -19.67
CA PRO A 2 16.08 -15.56 -20.29
C PRO A 2 15.46 -14.65 -19.22
N ALA A 3 15.22 -13.39 -19.56
CA ALA A 3 14.50 -12.46 -18.69
C ALA A 3 13.11 -13.05 -18.42
N LEU A 4 12.84 -13.42 -17.16
CA LEU A 4 11.48 -13.71 -16.73
C LEU A 4 10.67 -12.45 -16.98
N ALA A 5 9.64 -12.54 -17.83
CA ALA A 5 8.70 -11.44 -18.01
C ALA A 5 8.14 -11.06 -16.63
N GLY A 6 8.36 -9.81 -16.21
CA GLY A 6 7.75 -9.28 -15.01
C GLY A 6 6.23 -9.42 -15.08
N PRO A 7 5.53 -9.50 -13.93
CA PRO A 7 4.08 -9.48 -13.95
C PRO A 7 3.65 -8.19 -14.62
N ALA A 8 3.01 -8.32 -15.79
CA ALA A 8 2.31 -7.21 -16.41
C ALA A 8 1.33 -6.65 -15.36
N ALA A 9 1.23 -5.33 -15.26
CA ALA A 9 0.20 -4.70 -14.46
C ALA A 9 -1.13 -5.39 -14.79
N VAL A 10 -1.79 -5.97 -13.79
CA VAL A 10 -3.10 -6.60 -14.00
C VAL A 10 -3.98 -5.53 -14.61
N LYS A 11 -4.46 -5.79 -15.83
CA LYS A 11 -5.33 -4.86 -16.54
C LYS A 11 -6.64 -4.83 -15.77
N GLY A 12 -6.74 -3.88 -14.84
CA GLY A 12 -7.94 -3.68 -14.04
C GLY A 12 -9.17 -3.45 -14.94
N PRO A 13 -10.38 -3.51 -14.37
CA PRO A 13 -11.62 -3.38 -15.14
C PRO A 13 -11.62 -2.10 -16.00
N ALA A 14 -12.23 -2.19 -17.18
CA ALA A 14 -12.35 -1.06 -18.10
C ALA A 14 -13.12 0.10 -17.42
N CYS A 15 -12.57 1.30 -17.49
CA CYS A 15 -13.19 2.50 -16.97
C CYS A 15 -14.43 2.88 -17.79
N ASN A 16 -15.61 2.87 -17.17
CA ASN A 16 -16.88 3.22 -17.83
C ASN A 16 -17.33 4.66 -17.53
N ASN A 17 -16.47 5.49 -16.93
CA ASN A 17 -16.78 6.88 -16.60
C ASN A 17 -16.02 7.84 -17.54
N PRO A 18 -16.67 8.41 -18.57
CA PRO A 18 -16.01 9.30 -19.53
C PRO A 18 -15.55 10.62 -18.91
N GLY A 19 -16.11 10.98 -17.75
CA GLY A 19 -15.70 12.15 -16.99
C GLY A 19 -14.64 11.84 -15.93
N ALA A 20 -14.16 10.62 -15.77
CA ALA A 20 -13.21 10.25 -14.72
C ALA A 20 -11.88 11.01 -14.79
N LEU A 21 -11.21 11.18 -13.64
CA LEU A 21 -9.85 11.73 -13.56
C LEU A 21 -8.86 10.89 -14.39
N GLY A 22 -8.94 9.57 -14.27
CA GLY A 22 -8.09 8.62 -14.99
C GLY A 22 -6.63 8.60 -14.54
N VAL A 23 -5.92 7.56 -14.93
CA VAL A 23 -4.44 7.53 -14.84
C VAL A 23 -3.87 8.31 -16.03
N ALA A 24 -3.16 9.41 -15.75
CA ALA A 24 -2.56 10.24 -16.79
C ALA A 24 -1.38 9.53 -17.48
N ARG A 25 -0.57 8.80 -16.71
CA ARG A 25 0.46 7.89 -17.19
C ARG A 25 0.84 6.87 -16.13
N THR A 26 1.37 5.74 -16.58
CA THR A 26 1.99 4.74 -15.72
C THR A 26 3.50 4.84 -15.85
N VAL A 27 4.22 4.87 -14.74
CA VAL A 27 5.68 4.82 -14.70
C VAL A 27 6.13 3.47 -14.22
N GLN A 28 7.00 2.84 -15.01
CA GLN A 28 7.66 1.60 -14.63
C GLN A 28 8.97 1.93 -13.93
N ILE A 29 9.17 1.35 -12.75
CA ILE A 29 10.34 1.59 -11.90
C ILE A 29 11.25 0.37 -11.97
N ASP A 30 12.49 0.58 -12.39
CA ASP A 30 13.57 -0.36 -12.12
C ASP A 30 13.98 -0.20 -10.66
N THR A 31 13.80 -1.26 -9.87
CA THR A 31 14.08 -1.24 -8.44
C THR A 31 15.47 -1.78 -8.10
N SER A 32 16.31 -2.02 -9.11
CA SER A 32 17.68 -2.48 -8.94
C SER A 32 18.48 -1.54 -8.03
N GLY A 33 19.12 -2.10 -6.98
CA GLY A 33 19.86 -1.31 -5.99
C GLY A 33 18.99 -0.53 -4.98
N GLY A 34 17.67 -0.71 -5.00
CA GLY A 34 16.73 -0.14 -4.03
C GLY A 34 16.63 1.39 -4.05
N PRO A 35 16.26 2.02 -5.19
CA PRO A 35 16.12 3.46 -5.29
C PRO A 35 15.05 4.00 -4.33
N GLY A 36 15.30 5.21 -3.80
CA GLY A 36 14.37 5.90 -2.91
C GLY A 36 13.50 6.94 -3.64
N PHE A 37 12.23 7.08 -3.24
CA PHE A 37 11.29 8.07 -3.79
C PHE A 37 10.60 8.89 -2.68
N GLY A 38 10.33 10.16 -2.94
CA GLY A 38 9.69 11.10 -1.99
C GLY A 38 10.73 11.99 -1.29
N PHE A 39 10.64 13.29 -1.52
CA PHE A 39 11.68 14.29 -1.22
C PHE A 39 11.82 14.64 0.24
N GLU A 40 10.93 14.16 1.12
CA GLU A 40 11.16 14.25 2.55
C GLU A 40 12.48 13.54 2.94
N HIS A 41 12.81 12.42 2.27
CA HIS A 41 14.03 11.64 2.57
C HIS A 41 14.88 11.31 1.34
N PHE A 42 14.28 11.14 0.16
CA PHE A 42 14.95 10.65 -1.05
C PHE A 42 14.80 11.63 -2.21
N LYS A 43 15.84 12.44 -2.46
CA LYS A 43 15.82 13.53 -3.46
C LYS A 43 16.47 13.16 -4.79
N GLN A 44 16.86 11.90 -4.95
CA GLN A 44 17.69 11.44 -6.07
C GLN A 44 16.92 11.43 -7.39
N PHE A 45 15.63 11.08 -7.36
CA PHE A 45 14.84 10.85 -8.56
C PHE A 45 13.60 11.76 -8.62
N ASP A 46 13.74 12.91 -9.28
CA ASP A 46 12.63 13.79 -9.62
C ASP A 46 12.01 13.40 -10.96
N PHE A 47 11.03 12.50 -10.95
CA PHE A 47 10.38 11.99 -12.18
C PHE A 47 8.97 12.55 -12.42
N LEU A 48 8.37 13.20 -11.41
CA LEU A 48 7.03 13.77 -11.53
C LEU A 48 7.11 15.13 -12.23
N GLN A 49 6.17 15.39 -13.12
CA GLN A 49 6.00 16.68 -13.76
C GLN A 49 5.14 17.61 -12.88
N PRO A 50 5.20 18.94 -13.08
CA PRO A 50 4.30 19.86 -12.39
C PRO A 50 2.83 19.43 -12.56
N GLY A 51 2.08 19.42 -11.46
CA GLY A 51 0.68 18.97 -11.40
C GLY A 51 0.50 17.46 -11.31
N GLU A 52 1.56 16.65 -11.27
CA GLU A 52 1.44 15.20 -11.13
C GLU A 52 1.46 14.75 -9.67
N VAL A 53 0.63 13.76 -9.36
CA VAL A 53 0.50 13.18 -8.03
C VAL A 53 0.52 11.66 -8.08
N VAL A 54 1.18 11.05 -7.10
CA VAL A 54 1.07 9.61 -6.83
C VAL A 54 0.28 9.43 -5.54
N LEU A 55 -0.82 8.69 -5.60
CA LEU A 55 -1.60 8.36 -4.41
C LEU A 55 -1.02 7.12 -3.74
N THR A 56 -0.72 7.21 -2.45
CA THR A 56 -0.24 6.06 -1.68
C THR A 56 -1.03 5.88 -0.39
N PHE A 57 -1.26 4.61 -0.02
CA PHE A 57 -2.04 4.23 1.15
C PHE A 57 -1.27 3.21 1.99
N ASP A 58 -1.08 3.49 3.26
CA ASP A 58 -0.39 2.62 4.22
C ASP A 58 -1.38 1.92 5.16
N ASP A 59 -0.87 0.87 5.81
CA ASP A 59 -1.48 0.14 6.93
C ASP A 59 -2.67 -0.76 6.59
N GLY A 60 -3.23 -0.71 5.38
CA GLY A 60 -4.26 -1.64 4.96
C GLY A 60 -3.81 -3.11 4.87
N PRO A 61 -4.74 -4.03 4.59
CA PRO A 61 -6.17 -3.81 4.40
C PRO A 61 -6.96 -3.71 5.73
N TRP A 62 -8.13 -3.06 5.70
CA TRP A 62 -9.07 -3.03 6.82
C TRP A 62 -10.54 -3.09 6.35
N LEU A 63 -11.38 -3.75 7.15
CA LEU A 63 -12.82 -3.86 6.87
C LEU A 63 -13.49 -2.49 6.76
N GLY A 64 -14.34 -2.34 5.74
CA GLY A 64 -15.09 -1.11 5.46
C GLY A 64 -14.24 0.01 4.84
N ASN A 65 -13.07 0.29 5.39
CA ASN A 65 -12.25 1.44 4.98
C ASN A 65 -11.51 1.21 3.66
N THR A 66 -10.70 0.14 3.55
CA THR A 66 -9.99 -0.18 2.29
C THR A 66 -10.96 -0.39 1.12
N PRO A 67 -12.08 -1.12 1.25
CA PRO A 67 -13.07 -1.23 0.18
C PRO A 67 -13.69 0.13 -0.24
N ALA A 68 -13.90 1.05 0.70
CA ALA A 68 -14.42 2.38 0.39
C ALA A 68 -13.40 3.24 -0.38
N VAL A 69 -12.11 3.17 0.01
CA VAL A 69 -11.01 3.78 -0.75
C VAL A 69 -10.96 3.19 -2.17
N LEU A 70 -11.00 1.86 -2.28
CA LEU A 70 -10.97 1.15 -3.56
C LEU A 70 -12.11 1.58 -4.49
N LYS A 71 -13.33 1.66 -3.96
CA LYS A 71 -14.51 2.14 -4.68
C LYS A 71 -14.34 3.58 -5.19
N ALA A 72 -13.78 4.48 -4.38
CA ALA A 72 -13.54 5.86 -4.81
C ALA A 72 -12.49 5.94 -5.93
N LEU A 73 -11.41 5.16 -5.84
CA LEU A 73 -10.38 5.08 -6.89
C LEU A 73 -10.96 4.50 -8.19
N GLU A 74 -11.82 3.49 -8.11
CA GLU A 74 -12.51 2.89 -9.24
C GLU A 74 -13.43 3.89 -9.95
N GLN A 75 -14.22 4.66 -9.20
CA GLN A 75 -15.15 5.66 -9.74
C GLN A 75 -14.46 6.74 -10.57
N GLU A 76 -13.23 7.11 -10.20
CA GLU A 76 -12.41 8.08 -10.92
C GLU A 76 -11.35 7.41 -11.80
N CYS A 77 -11.39 6.09 -11.96
CA CYS A 77 -10.53 5.30 -12.84
C CYS A 77 -9.03 5.54 -12.65
N VAL A 78 -8.64 5.82 -11.41
CA VAL A 78 -7.25 6.05 -11.01
C VAL A 78 -6.65 4.81 -10.39
N LYS A 79 -5.32 4.77 -10.29
CA LYS A 79 -4.58 3.72 -9.59
C LYS A 79 -3.65 4.34 -8.54
N ALA A 80 -3.40 3.60 -7.46
CA ALA A 80 -2.59 4.00 -6.34
C ALA A 80 -1.56 2.90 -5.99
N VAL A 81 -0.68 3.21 -5.04
CA VAL A 81 0.24 2.25 -4.42
C VAL A 81 -0.21 1.99 -2.99
N PHE A 82 -0.40 0.73 -2.61
CA PHE A 82 -0.78 0.33 -1.27
C PHE A 82 0.41 -0.35 -0.58
N PHE A 83 0.79 0.11 0.61
CA PHE A 83 1.83 -0.51 1.43
C PHE A 83 1.16 -1.23 2.59
N SER A 84 0.95 -2.53 2.43
CA SER A 84 0.17 -3.31 3.39
C SER A 84 1.02 -3.87 4.52
N ILE A 85 0.47 -3.85 5.73
CA ILE A 85 1.05 -4.53 6.89
C ILE A 85 0.79 -6.04 6.74
N GLY A 86 1.84 -6.86 6.90
CA GLY A 86 1.73 -8.31 6.74
C GLY A 86 0.66 -8.95 7.63
N LYS A 87 0.57 -8.58 8.91
CA LYS A 87 -0.50 -9.06 9.80
C LYS A 87 -1.90 -8.71 9.28
N HIS A 88 -2.12 -7.49 8.80
CA HIS A 88 -3.42 -7.07 8.29
C HIS A 88 -3.79 -7.83 7.02
N ALA A 89 -2.81 -8.13 6.17
CA ALA A 89 -2.99 -9.00 5.01
C ALA A 89 -3.48 -10.41 5.42
N THR A 90 -3.03 -10.95 6.56
CA THR A 90 -3.53 -12.23 7.07
C THR A 90 -4.94 -12.16 7.66
N TYR A 91 -5.38 -10.99 8.11
CA TYR A 91 -6.72 -10.82 8.68
C TYR A 91 -7.78 -10.68 7.58
N TYR A 92 -7.44 -9.96 6.50
CA TYR A 92 -8.37 -9.66 5.41
C TYR A 92 -7.75 -9.92 4.02
N PRO A 93 -7.33 -11.17 3.74
CA PRO A 93 -6.63 -11.50 2.49
C PRO A 93 -7.49 -11.22 1.25
N ASP A 94 -8.80 -11.42 1.34
CA ASP A 94 -9.72 -11.17 0.23
C ASP A 94 -9.82 -9.69 -0.15
N ILE A 95 -9.74 -8.79 0.83
CA ILE A 95 -9.74 -7.34 0.57
C ILE A 95 -8.45 -6.94 -0.15
N LEU A 96 -7.31 -7.44 0.32
CA LEU A 96 -6.04 -7.12 -0.32
C LEU A 96 -5.94 -7.70 -1.74
N ARG A 97 -6.52 -8.88 -1.98
CA ARG A 97 -6.65 -9.45 -3.32
C ARG A 97 -7.48 -8.56 -4.23
N GLN A 98 -8.60 -8.01 -3.76
CA GLN A 98 -9.41 -7.05 -4.54
C GLN A 98 -8.60 -5.80 -4.92
N VAL A 99 -7.76 -5.28 -4.01
CA VAL A 99 -6.87 -4.14 -4.31
C VAL A 99 -5.91 -4.50 -5.46
N TYR A 100 -5.31 -5.69 -5.41
CA TYR A 100 -4.41 -6.16 -6.47
C TYR A 100 -5.13 -6.41 -7.80
N GLU A 101 -6.26 -7.11 -7.78
CA GLU A 101 -7.07 -7.43 -8.97
C GLU A 101 -7.66 -6.18 -9.64
N ALA A 102 -7.90 -5.11 -8.87
CA ALA A 102 -8.27 -3.80 -9.39
C ALA A 102 -7.11 -3.10 -10.13
N GLY A 103 -5.91 -3.68 -10.16
CA GLY A 103 -4.74 -3.18 -10.89
C GLY A 103 -3.92 -2.14 -10.12
N HIS A 104 -4.08 -2.05 -8.80
CA HIS A 104 -3.22 -1.22 -7.97
C HIS A 104 -1.86 -1.90 -7.72
N SER A 105 -0.84 -1.10 -7.44
CA SER A 105 0.44 -1.65 -7.01
C SER A 105 0.36 -1.93 -5.51
N VAL A 106 0.70 -3.15 -5.09
CA VAL A 106 0.76 -3.50 -3.68
C VAL A 106 2.20 -3.79 -3.29
N GLY A 107 2.74 -3.02 -2.36
CA GLY A 107 4.03 -3.22 -1.70
C GLY A 107 3.86 -3.68 -0.25
N SER A 108 4.98 -3.75 0.47
CA SER A 108 5.01 -4.20 1.87
C SER A 108 5.32 -3.06 2.85
N HIS A 109 4.74 -3.12 4.04
CA HIS A 109 4.92 -2.16 5.12
C HIS A 109 5.31 -2.83 6.45
N THR A 110 6.28 -3.75 6.40
CA THR A 110 6.67 -4.69 7.47
C THR A 110 5.58 -5.70 7.84
N TRP A 111 5.92 -6.64 8.72
CA TRP A 111 5.00 -7.63 9.25
C TRP A 111 4.04 -7.04 10.27
N SER A 112 4.55 -6.23 11.21
CA SER A 112 3.79 -5.82 12.39
C SER A 112 3.82 -4.31 12.68
N HIS A 113 4.33 -3.50 11.75
CA HIS A 113 4.38 -2.05 11.84
C HIS A 113 5.23 -1.54 13.03
N VAL A 114 6.31 -2.28 13.34
CA VAL A 114 7.27 -1.85 14.37
C VAL A 114 8.28 -0.86 13.80
N ASP A 115 8.74 0.03 14.67
CA ASP A 115 9.85 0.94 14.37
C ASP A 115 11.16 0.15 14.20
N LEU A 116 11.59 -0.03 12.95
CA LEU A 116 12.79 -0.79 12.61
C LEU A 116 14.07 -0.16 13.17
N SER A 117 14.09 1.13 13.49
CA SER A 117 15.26 1.78 14.09
C SER A 117 15.51 1.32 15.53
N LYS A 118 14.57 0.57 16.13
CA LYS A 118 14.67 0.00 17.48
C LYS A 118 14.93 -1.50 17.47
N LYS A 119 15.22 -2.06 16.30
CA LYS A 119 15.40 -3.49 16.06
C LYS A 119 16.83 -3.80 15.65
N THR A 120 17.30 -4.99 15.99
CA THR A 120 18.56 -5.53 15.46
C THR A 120 18.44 -5.80 13.96
N PRO A 121 19.54 -5.87 13.19
CA PRO A 121 19.48 -6.15 11.75
C PRO A 121 18.72 -7.44 11.40
N ASP A 122 18.85 -8.49 12.21
CA ASP A 122 18.13 -9.75 11.99
C ASP A 122 16.61 -9.59 12.23
N GLU A 123 16.21 -8.87 13.28
CA GLU A 123 14.80 -8.54 13.53
C GLU A 123 14.22 -7.63 12.43
N GLN A 124 15.02 -6.69 11.92
CA GLN A 124 14.61 -5.83 10.79
C GLN A 124 14.32 -6.68 9.55
N LYS A 125 15.25 -7.57 9.20
CA LYS A 125 15.09 -8.51 8.08
C LYS A 125 13.87 -9.41 8.27
N GLU A 126 13.67 -9.92 9.48
CA GLU A 126 12.51 -10.77 9.79
C GLU A 126 11.18 -10.02 9.61
N GLU A 127 11.07 -8.78 10.09
CA GLU A 127 9.88 -7.94 9.88
C GLU A 127 9.62 -7.64 8.40
N ILE A 128 10.67 -7.33 7.64
CA ILE A 128 10.56 -7.05 6.20
C ILE A 128 10.08 -8.28 5.44
N GLU A 129 10.75 -9.42 5.59
CA GLU A 129 10.50 -10.61 4.78
C GLU A 129 9.22 -11.35 5.18
N LYS A 130 8.85 -11.34 6.48
CA LYS A 130 7.52 -11.82 6.89
C LYS A 130 6.41 -10.95 6.30
N GLY A 131 6.58 -9.63 6.29
CA GLY A 131 5.65 -8.70 5.67
C GLY A 131 5.44 -9.01 4.19
N ILE A 132 6.54 -9.10 3.44
CA ILE A 132 6.52 -9.45 2.01
C ILE A 132 5.82 -10.78 1.76
N SER A 133 6.15 -11.81 2.55
CA SER A 133 5.59 -13.15 2.37
C SER A 133 4.09 -13.21 2.68
N ALA A 134 3.63 -12.49 3.70
CA ALA A 134 2.22 -12.43 4.06
C ALA A 134 1.37 -11.67 3.03
N VAL A 135 1.86 -10.53 2.54
CA VAL A 135 1.20 -9.75 1.48
C VAL A 135 1.13 -10.57 0.19
N LYS A 136 2.22 -11.25 -0.19
CA LYS A 136 2.22 -12.19 -1.33
C LYS A 136 1.22 -13.32 -1.12
N ALA A 137 1.16 -13.94 0.05
CA ALA A 137 0.25 -15.04 0.34
C ALA A 137 -1.22 -14.62 0.21
N ALA A 138 -1.58 -13.45 0.73
CA ALA A 138 -2.93 -12.88 0.62
C ALA A 138 -3.35 -12.67 -0.85
N ILE A 139 -2.45 -12.12 -1.67
CA ILE A 139 -2.70 -11.84 -3.09
C ILE A 139 -2.65 -13.11 -3.96
N GLY A 140 -1.77 -14.06 -3.62
CA GLY A 140 -1.49 -15.26 -4.41
C GLY A 140 -0.54 -15.04 -5.59
N GLN A 141 0.09 -13.86 -5.69
CA GLN A 141 1.01 -13.49 -6.78
C GLN A 141 2.19 -12.66 -6.23
N PRO A 142 3.32 -12.57 -6.96
CA PRO A 142 4.40 -11.63 -6.62
C PRO A 142 3.91 -10.19 -6.49
N ILE A 143 4.33 -9.53 -5.42
CA ILE A 143 3.92 -8.15 -5.09
C ILE A 143 4.80 -7.12 -5.84
N ALA A 144 4.43 -5.85 -5.83
CA ALA A 144 5.32 -4.80 -6.32
C ALA A 144 6.59 -4.75 -5.45
N PRO A 145 7.80 -4.59 -6.02
CA PRO A 145 9.07 -4.48 -5.29
C PRO A 145 9.23 -3.11 -4.63
N PHE A 146 8.19 -2.70 -3.90
CA PHE A 146 8.06 -1.43 -3.23
C PHE A 146 7.89 -1.68 -1.72
N PHE A 147 8.60 -0.89 -0.94
CA PHE A 147 8.55 -0.94 0.51
C PHE A 147 8.49 0.47 1.07
N ARG A 148 7.74 0.66 2.14
CA ARG A 148 7.77 1.87 2.96
C ARG A 148 8.09 1.49 4.39
N PHE A 149 8.95 2.26 5.04
CA PHE A 149 9.29 2.03 6.44
C PHE A 149 8.21 2.62 7.36
N PRO A 150 7.75 1.89 8.40
CA PRO A 150 6.89 2.45 9.44
C PRO A 150 7.47 3.74 10.00
N GLN A 151 6.61 4.74 10.20
CA GLN A 151 6.98 6.08 10.70
C GLN A 151 8.05 6.80 9.86
N LEU A 152 8.28 6.37 8.60
CA LEU A 152 9.33 6.88 7.72
C LEU A 152 10.73 6.84 8.35
N LYS A 153 11.00 5.85 9.20
CA LYS A 153 12.33 5.65 9.81
C LYS A 153 13.13 4.63 9.04
N HIS A 154 14.24 5.09 8.46
CA HIS A 154 15.04 4.35 7.50
C HIS A 154 16.41 3.96 8.11
N PRO A 155 16.49 2.94 8.99
CA PRO A 155 17.78 2.50 9.53
C PRO A 155 18.70 2.01 8.40
N ALA A 156 19.98 2.38 8.46
CA ALA A 156 20.92 2.22 7.35
C ALA A 156 21.08 0.75 6.92
N GLU A 157 21.08 -0.17 7.88
CA GLU A 157 21.21 -1.60 7.64
C GLU A 157 20.01 -2.16 6.87
N ALA A 158 18.79 -1.72 7.21
CA ALA A 158 17.59 -2.13 6.49
C ALA A 158 17.49 -1.49 5.10
N VAL A 159 17.94 -0.24 4.94
CA VAL A 159 18.05 0.42 3.63
C VAL A 159 19.01 -0.35 2.73
N ALA A 160 20.20 -0.69 3.24
CA ALA A 160 21.18 -1.49 2.51
C ALA A 160 20.61 -2.87 2.14
N TYR A 161 19.94 -3.53 3.09
CA TYR A 161 19.28 -4.82 2.84
C TYR A 161 18.24 -4.76 1.72
N LEU A 162 17.39 -3.73 1.70
CA LEU A 162 16.40 -3.54 0.62
C LEU A 162 17.09 -3.22 -0.72
N GLY A 163 18.24 -2.53 -0.70
CA GLY A 163 19.12 -2.34 -1.85
C GLY A 163 19.57 -3.67 -2.46
N ASP A 164 20.12 -4.57 -1.64
CA ASP A 164 20.53 -5.92 -2.06
C ASP A 164 19.35 -6.78 -2.55
N ARG A 165 18.16 -6.53 -2.02
CA ARG A 165 16.91 -7.18 -2.44
C ARG A 165 16.28 -6.56 -3.69
N ASN A 166 16.85 -5.48 -4.23
CA ASN A 166 16.31 -4.70 -5.34
C ASN A 166 14.87 -4.23 -5.08
N VAL A 167 14.63 -3.69 -3.89
CA VAL A 167 13.32 -3.18 -3.45
C VAL A 167 13.40 -1.67 -3.30
N ALA A 168 12.56 -0.95 -4.04
CA ALA A 168 12.50 0.50 -3.95
C ALA A 168 11.86 0.95 -2.64
N ILE A 169 12.34 2.07 -2.11
CA ILE A 169 11.96 2.59 -0.80
C ILE A 169 11.14 3.87 -0.98
N PHE A 170 9.97 3.92 -0.37
CA PHE A 170 9.06 5.05 -0.50
C PHE A 170 9.03 5.88 0.78
N SER A 171 9.29 7.16 0.63
CA SER A 171 8.90 8.22 1.54
C SER A 171 7.66 8.95 0.99
N THR A 172 7.51 10.23 1.28
CA THR A 172 6.38 11.08 0.87
C THR A 172 6.85 12.49 0.54
N ASP A 173 6.00 13.25 -0.15
CA ASP A 173 6.12 14.69 -0.35
C ASP A 173 4.97 15.43 0.37
N LEU A 174 3.82 14.76 0.49
CA LEU A 174 2.54 15.35 0.87
C LEU A 174 1.87 14.47 1.95
N ASP A 175 2.37 14.52 3.19
CA ASP A 175 1.72 13.82 4.31
C ASP A 175 0.37 14.45 4.68
N SER A 176 -0.69 13.66 4.56
CA SER A 176 -2.09 14.03 4.84
C SER A 176 -2.41 14.17 6.34
N PHE A 177 -1.57 13.64 7.24
CA PHE A 177 -1.82 13.59 8.69
C PHE A 177 -3.19 13.00 9.08
N ASP A 178 -3.78 12.18 8.21
CA ASP A 178 -5.07 11.50 8.43
C ASP A 178 -5.11 10.57 9.66
N PHE A 179 -3.95 10.10 10.13
CA PHE A 179 -3.83 9.37 11.41
C PHE A 179 -4.13 10.24 12.65
N LYS A 180 -4.08 11.57 12.51
CA LYS A 180 -4.45 12.54 13.56
C LYS A 180 -5.75 13.28 13.25
N ILE A 181 -5.97 13.60 11.97
CA ILE A 181 -7.11 14.38 11.51
C ILE A 181 -8.28 13.44 11.22
N ARG A 182 -9.40 13.61 11.94
CA ARG A 182 -10.59 12.76 11.76
C ARG A 182 -11.57 13.28 10.70
N LYS A 183 -11.56 14.58 10.43
CA LYS A 183 -12.53 15.24 9.56
C LYS A 183 -12.05 15.19 8.10
N PRO A 184 -12.83 14.63 7.16
CA PRO A 184 -12.36 14.39 5.80
C PRO A 184 -12.03 15.67 5.02
N ASP A 185 -12.80 16.75 5.23
CA ASP A 185 -12.55 18.07 4.65
C ASP A 185 -11.19 18.65 5.07
N GLN A 186 -10.78 18.43 6.33
CA GLN A 186 -9.48 18.89 6.83
C GLN A 186 -8.32 18.07 6.27
N ILE A 187 -8.51 16.76 6.04
CA ILE A 187 -7.53 15.90 5.36
C ILE A 187 -7.33 16.42 3.93
N VAL A 188 -8.42 16.63 3.19
CA VAL A 188 -8.39 17.13 1.80
C VAL A 188 -7.70 18.49 1.73
N ALA A 189 -8.12 19.45 2.56
CA ALA A 189 -7.54 20.79 2.59
C ALA A 189 -6.03 20.74 2.81
N ARG A 190 -5.56 19.92 3.76
CA ARG A 190 -4.14 19.77 4.03
C ARG A 190 -3.35 19.21 2.84
N VAL A 191 -3.87 18.15 2.19
CA VAL A 191 -3.21 17.58 1.01
C VAL A 191 -3.16 18.61 -0.12
N MET A 192 -4.28 19.28 -0.40
CA MET A 192 -4.36 20.29 -1.48
C MET A 192 -3.50 21.52 -1.20
N ASP A 193 -3.39 21.99 0.05
CA ASP A 193 -2.52 23.11 0.44
C ASP A 193 -1.05 22.77 0.22
N LYS A 194 -0.63 21.57 0.66
CA LYS A 194 0.73 21.10 0.40
C LYS A 194 0.95 20.94 -1.10
N LEU A 195 0.01 20.36 -1.83
CA LEU A 195 0.13 20.15 -3.27
C LEU A 195 0.21 21.48 -4.04
N LYS A 196 -0.53 22.52 -3.63
CA LYS A 196 -0.41 23.87 -4.18
C LYS A 196 0.97 24.49 -3.90
N LYS A 197 1.53 24.24 -2.72
CA LYS A 197 2.86 24.72 -2.33
C LYS A 197 3.99 24.02 -3.08
N HIS A 198 3.91 22.70 -3.23
CA HIS A 198 4.96 21.87 -3.82
C HIS A 198 4.80 21.66 -5.33
N GLY A 199 3.60 21.87 -5.87
CA GLY A 199 3.24 21.73 -7.29
C GLY A 199 3.01 20.29 -7.76
N LYS A 200 3.60 19.29 -7.09
CA LYS A 200 3.54 17.86 -7.42
C LYS A 200 3.92 17.03 -6.19
N GLY A 201 3.76 15.71 -6.25
CA GLY A 201 4.39 14.81 -5.28
C GLY A 201 3.67 13.51 -4.98
N ILE A 202 4.28 12.71 -4.11
CA ILE A 202 3.76 11.47 -3.55
C ILE A 202 2.94 11.82 -2.30
N VAL A 203 1.65 11.47 -2.31
CA VAL A 203 0.72 11.68 -1.19
C VAL A 203 0.72 10.48 -0.26
N LEU A 204 0.95 10.70 1.04
CA LEU A 204 0.83 9.68 2.08
C LEU A 204 -0.53 9.78 2.78
N MET A 205 -1.28 8.68 2.72
CA MET A 205 -2.53 8.43 3.43
C MET A 205 -2.52 7.03 4.01
N HIS A 206 -3.52 6.68 4.82
CA HIS A 206 -3.65 5.37 5.45
C HIS A 206 -5.05 4.81 5.20
N ASP A 207 -5.19 3.74 4.42
CA ASP A 207 -6.49 3.19 4.02
C ASP A 207 -7.21 2.43 5.14
N PHE A 208 -6.53 2.15 6.26
CA PHE A 208 -7.19 1.65 7.47
C PHE A 208 -7.96 2.75 8.23
N GLN A 209 -7.73 4.03 7.95
CA GLN A 209 -8.38 5.14 8.64
C GLN A 209 -9.76 5.45 8.06
N HIS A 210 -10.76 5.58 8.93
CA HIS A 210 -12.12 5.92 8.50
C HIS A 210 -12.21 7.34 7.89
N GLY A 211 -11.46 8.29 8.44
CA GLY A 211 -11.39 9.65 7.89
C GLY A 211 -10.88 9.65 6.44
N THR A 212 -9.89 8.82 6.13
CA THR A 212 -9.32 8.65 4.79
C THR A 212 -10.31 8.02 3.81
N ALA A 213 -11.06 7.02 4.25
CA ALA A 213 -12.12 6.42 3.44
C ALA A 213 -13.18 7.46 3.00
N LEU A 214 -13.54 8.39 3.89
CA LEU A 214 -14.45 9.50 3.57
C LEU A 214 -13.78 10.63 2.78
N ALA A 215 -12.49 10.88 3.00
CA ALA A 215 -11.74 11.96 2.35
C ALA A 215 -11.36 11.63 0.90
N THR A 216 -11.12 10.35 0.59
CA THR A 216 -10.64 9.91 -0.74
C THR A 216 -11.52 10.41 -1.90
N PRO A 217 -12.86 10.22 -1.92
CA PRO A 217 -13.68 10.74 -3.01
C PRO A 217 -13.64 12.27 -3.12
N LEU A 218 -13.55 12.98 -2.00
CA LEU A 218 -13.46 14.44 -1.97
C LEU A 218 -12.11 14.93 -2.51
N LEU A 219 -11.02 14.26 -2.14
CA LEU A 219 -9.68 14.56 -2.62
C LEU A 219 -9.59 14.37 -4.14
N LEU A 220 -10.12 13.27 -4.66
CA LEU A 220 -10.11 13.00 -6.10
C LEU A 220 -10.90 14.07 -6.88
N ALA A 221 -12.03 14.53 -6.34
CA ALA A 221 -12.80 15.63 -6.93
C ALA A 221 -12.01 16.95 -6.95
N GLU A 222 -11.31 17.30 -5.87
CA GLU A 222 -10.48 18.51 -5.82
C GLU A 222 -9.23 18.41 -6.71
N LEU A 223 -8.59 17.24 -6.80
CA LEU A 223 -7.49 17.00 -7.75
C LEU A 223 -7.94 17.25 -9.19
N LYS A 224 -9.08 16.68 -9.56
CA LYS A 224 -9.67 16.84 -10.89
C LYS A 224 -10.05 18.29 -11.20
N LYS A 225 -10.72 18.96 -10.26
CA LYS A 225 -11.06 20.40 -10.37
C LYS A 225 -9.82 21.28 -10.49
N GLY A 226 -8.74 20.91 -9.78
CA GLY A 226 -7.45 21.60 -9.84
C GLY A 226 -6.59 21.27 -11.07
N GLY A 227 -7.04 20.36 -11.94
CA GLY A 227 -6.29 19.94 -13.13
C GLY A 227 -5.06 19.07 -12.84
N TYR A 228 -4.99 18.47 -11.65
CA TYR A 228 -3.92 17.55 -11.27
C TYR A 228 -4.05 16.21 -12.00
N LYS A 229 -2.93 15.52 -12.16
CA LYS A 229 -2.81 14.29 -12.94
C LYS A 229 -2.32 13.15 -12.05
N VAL A 230 -3.10 12.07 -11.96
CA VAL A 230 -2.68 10.89 -11.20
C VAL A 230 -1.71 10.05 -12.02
N VAL A 231 -0.53 9.80 -11.46
CA VAL A 231 0.50 8.92 -12.00
C VAL A 231 0.48 7.61 -11.21
N HIS A 232 0.45 6.49 -11.94
CA HIS A 232 0.53 5.16 -11.32
C HIS A 232 1.96 4.64 -11.41
N MET A 233 2.54 4.21 -10.28
CA MET A 233 3.87 3.60 -10.25
C MET A 233 3.74 2.08 -10.22
N VAL A 234 4.47 1.38 -11.10
CA VAL A 234 4.55 -0.10 -11.15
C VAL A 234 6.02 -0.53 -11.16
N GLY A 235 6.32 -1.70 -10.59
CA GLY A 235 7.66 -2.28 -10.68
C GLY A 235 7.91 -2.91 -12.05
N THR A 236 9.18 -3.02 -12.45
CA THR A 236 9.56 -3.74 -13.67
C THR A 236 9.30 -5.24 -13.54
N ASN A 237 9.54 -5.79 -12.34
CA ASN A 237 9.35 -7.19 -12.01
C ASN A 237 8.56 -7.32 -10.70
N GLY A 238 8.02 -8.51 -10.43
CA GLY A 238 7.37 -8.83 -9.16
C GLY A 238 8.39 -9.27 -8.14
N LEU A 239 8.25 -8.80 -6.90
CA LEU A 239 9.10 -9.19 -5.78
C LEU A 239 8.84 -10.64 -5.39
N GLN A 240 9.87 -11.47 -5.54
CA GLN A 240 9.87 -12.83 -5.03
C GLN A 240 10.11 -12.80 -3.53
N SER A 241 9.24 -13.45 -2.75
CA SER A 241 9.47 -13.73 -1.34
C SER A 241 10.47 -14.88 -1.17
N MET A 242 11.01 -15.04 0.05
CA MET A 242 11.89 -16.16 0.36
C MET A 242 11.10 -17.36 0.91
N ALA A 243 11.42 -18.56 0.44
CA ALA A 243 10.72 -19.80 0.79
C ALA A 243 10.62 -20.06 2.30
N GLN A 244 11.64 -19.68 3.07
CA GLN A 244 11.61 -19.87 4.53
C GLN A 244 10.51 -19.05 5.21
N TYR A 245 10.27 -17.81 4.77
CA TYR A 245 9.24 -16.96 5.35
C TYR A 245 7.84 -17.31 4.79
N ASP A 246 7.75 -17.74 3.52
CA ASP A 246 6.51 -18.34 2.98
C ASP A 246 6.06 -19.53 3.83
N ALA A 247 6.99 -20.43 4.18
CA ALA A 247 6.71 -21.59 5.03
C ALA A 247 6.28 -21.19 6.46
N MET A 248 6.81 -20.07 7.00
CA MET A 248 6.39 -19.55 8.30
C MET A 248 4.95 -19.02 8.26
N ILE A 249 4.60 -18.24 7.23
CA ILE A 249 3.24 -17.70 7.07
C ILE A 249 2.22 -18.84 6.88
N ALA A 250 2.52 -19.81 6.01
CA ALA A 250 1.63 -20.94 5.77
C ALA A 250 1.41 -21.85 7.00
N LYS A 251 2.38 -21.92 7.93
CA LYS A 251 2.22 -22.63 9.21
C LYS A 251 1.31 -21.86 10.18
N ASN A 252 1.41 -20.54 10.20
CA ASN A 252 0.63 -19.70 11.10
C ASN A 252 -0.85 -19.60 10.67
N GLU A 253 -1.16 -19.65 9.38
CA GLU A 253 -2.55 -19.75 8.88
C GLU A 253 -3.26 -21.05 9.31
N LYS A 254 -2.50 -22.12 9.59
CA LYS A 254 -3.04 -23.43 9.98
C LYS A 254 -3.26 -23.58 11.49
N LEU A 255 -2.87 -22.60 12.31
CA LEU A 255 -3.23 -22.60 13.73
C LEU A 255 -4.72 -22.22 13.86
N PRO A 256 -5.54 -23.01 14.57
CA PRO A 256 -6.97 -22.78 14.63
C PRO A 256 -7.25 -21.41 15.26
N THR A 257 -7.81 -20.49 14.49
CA THR A 257 -8.61 -19.42 15.05
C THR A 257 -9.69 -20.10 15.89
N ALA A 258 -9.72 -19.82 17.19
CA ALA A 258 -10.78 -20.28 18.08
C ALA A 258 -12.11 -19.69 17.57
N GLY A 259 -12.79 -20.40 16.68
CA GLY A 259 -13.98 -19.88 15.99
C GLY A 259 -14.39 -20.61 14.72
N SER A 260 -13.57 -21.48 14.12
CA SER A 260 -13.99 -22.21 12.90
C SER A 260 -14.55 -23.61 13.24
N GLY A 261 -15.88 -23.70 13.35
CA GLY A 261 -16.59 -24.99 13.20
C GLY A 261 -17.61 -25.37 14.27
N ARG A 262 -17.72 -24.65 15.39
CA ARG A 262 -18.78 -24.89 16.38
C ARG A 262 -19.98 -23.98 16.10
N PRO A 263 -21.21 -24.51 15.88
CA PRO A 263 -22.41 -23.70 15.80
C PRO A 263 -22.53 -22.82 17.05
N ILE A 264 -22.99 -21.57 16.91
CA ILE A 264 -23.20 -20.65 18.06
C ILE A 264 -24.06 -21.32 19.14
N SER A 265 -25.08 -22.10 18.74
CA SER A 265 -25.95 -22.88 19.63
C SER A 265 -25.24 -23.99 20.43
N SER A 266 -24.03 -24.39 20.03
CA SER A 266 -23.20 -25.35 20.76
C SER A 266 -22.32 -24.69 21.83
N VAL A 267 -22.17 -23.36 21.78
CA VAL A 267 -21.33 -22.57 22.69
C VAL A 267 -22.18 -21.70 23.62
N VAL A 268 -23.31 -21.20 23.13
CA VAL A 268 -24.22 -20.31 23.83
C VAL A 268 -25.60 -20.96 23.87
N ARG A 269 -26.15 -21.13 25.07
CA ARG A 269 -27.54 -21.58 25.28
C ARG A 269 -28.25 -20.59 26.19
N THR A 270 -29.46 -20.22 25.82
CA THR A 270 -30.40 -19.52 26.71
C THR A 270 -30.92 -20.53 27.73
N ILE A 271 -30.84 -20.19 29.02
CA ILE A 271 -31.50 -20.94 30.09
C ILE A 271 -32.68 -20.08 30.54
N GLU A 272 -33.90 -20.61 30.43
CA GLU A 272 -35.09 -19.98 31.01
C GLU A 272 -35.07 -20.19 32.53
N GLN A 273 -35.47 -19.15 33.28
CA GLN A 273 -35.71 -19.23 34.73
C GLN A 273 -37.11 -19.72 35.03
#